data_AF-A0A2U1P0C3-F1
#
_entry.id   AF-A0A2U1P0C3-F1
#
_cell.length_a   1.000
_cell.length_b   1.000
_cell.length_c   1.000
_cell.angle_alpha   90.00
_cell.angle_beta   90.00
_cell.angle_gamma   90.00
#
_symmetry.space_group_name_H-M   'P 1'
#
loop_
_entity.id
_entity.type
_entity.pdbx_description
1 polymer ?
#
loop_
_entity_poly.entity_id
_entity_poly.type
_entity_poly.pdbx_seq_one_letter_code
_entity_poly.pdbx_strand_id
1 'polypeptide(L)'
;MDVDAQPMMEEVVLVGDDLMLGPPSPVIPPEIAAHVLEGVNLCDGILRNLFLCLQINDIEPFCQEEIALYRECAEKRDKELRQRLQDSEYKLGLSMPLDLAKERATQLESETTTLERKRMEALKKGLENRKSNDNVSASIKAPATKRWFFW
;
A
#
# COMPACT_ATOMS: atom_id res chain seq x y z
N MET A 1 29.32 54.50 3.57
CA MET A 1 30.13 53.55 4.36
C MET A 1 29.27 52.31 4.44
N ASP A 2 29.30 51.55 3.35
CA ASP A 2 28.55 50.31 3.16
C ASP A 2 29.37 49.22 3.84
N VAL A 3 28.83 48.70 4.95
CA VAL A 3 29.43 47.62 5.71
C VAL A 3 28.85 46.33 5.14
N ASP A 4 29.64 45.64 4.32
CA ASP A 4 29.39 44.28 3.86
C ASP A 4 29.11 43.37 5.06
N ALA A 5 27.84 42.97 5.21
CA ALA A 5 27.44 41.92 6.13
C ALA A 5 27.90 40.58 5.54
N GLN A 6 29.04 40.07 6.01
CA GLN A 6 29.43 38.69 5.74
C GLN A 6 28.35 37.76 6.29
N PRO A 7 27.83 36.80 5.50
CA PRO A 7 26.99 35.75 6.05
C PRO A 7 27.88 34.87 6.94
N MET A 8 27.68 35.01 8.25
CA MET A 8 28.22 34.10 9.24
C MET A 8 27.58 32.74 8.98
N MET A 9 28.36 31.81 8.44
CA MET A 9 27.94 30.41 8.35
C MET A 9 27.80 29.92 9.78
N GLU A 10 26.57 29.78 10.26
CA GLU A 10 26.32 29.03 11.47
C GLU A 10 26.77 27.60 11.17
N GLU A 11 27.84 27.18 11.86
CA GLU A 11 28.28 25.81 11.90
C GLU A 11 27.11 25.01 12.49
N VAL A 12 26.32 24.37 11.62
CA VAL A 12 25.27 23.46 12.03
C VAL A 12 25.99 22.27 12.66
N VAL A 13 26.22 22.37 13.96
CA VAL A 13 26.72 21.27 14.78
C VAL A 13 25.63 20.20 14.70
N LEU A 14 25.89 19.17 13.90
CA LEU A 14 25.07 17.96 13.87
C LEU A 14 25.11 17.36 15.29
N VAL A 15 24.08 17.65 16.09
CA VAL A 15 23.90 17.04 17.40
C VAL A 15 23.61 15.57 17.16
N GLY A 16 24.11 14.67 18.03
CA GLY A 16 24.02 13.21 17.86
C GLY A 16 22.60 12.65 17.62
N ASP A 17 21.55 13.42 17.90
CA ASP A 17 20.17 13.10 17.57
C ASP A 17 19.89 13.11 16.04
N ASP A 18 20.65 13.89 15.27
CA ASP A 18 20.53 13.99 13.80
C ASP A 18 21.16 12.77 13.08
N LEU A 19 21.96 11.96 13.78
CA LEU A 19 22.48 10.67 13.31
C LEU A 19 21.49 9.51 13.54
N MET A 20 20.37 9.76 14.23
CA MET A 20 19.39 8.74 14.62
C MET A 20 18.01 8.95 13.98
N LEU A 21 17.92 9.78 12.92
CA LEU A 21 16.69 9.99 12.15
C LEU A 21 16.63 9.09 10.92
N GLY A 22 16.80 7.78 11.14
CA GLY A 22 16.24 6.79 10.21
C GLY A 22 14.75 6.62 10.52
N PRO A 23 13.87 6.43 9.53
CA PRO A 23 12.52 5.95 9.81
C PRO A 23 12.63 4.69 10.68
N PRO A 24 11.80 4.54 11.73
CA PRO A 24 11.86 3.37 12.59
C PRO A 24 11.79 2.13 11.70
N SER A 25 12.69 1.18 11.98
CA SER A 25 12.68 -0.12 11.32
C SER A 25 11.23 -0.61 11.19
N PRO A 26 10.72 -0.85 9.96
CA PRO A 26 9.34 -1.27 9.77
C PRO A 26 9.07 -2.46 10.69
N VAL A 27 8.04 -2.33 11.52
CA VAL A 27 7.64 -3.38 12.46
C VAL A 27 7.33 -4.61 11.63
N ILE A 28 8.02 -5.71 11.92
CA ILE A 28 7.76 -6.98 11.25
C ILE A 28 6.30 -7.34 11.54
N PRO A 29 5.45 -7.56 10.50
CA PRO A 29 4.06 -7.91 10.72
C PRO A 29 3.94 -9.14 11.62
N PRO A 30 2.95 -9.19 12.53
CA PRO A 30 2.76 -10.36 13.41
C PRO A 30 2.39 -11.62 12.62
N GLU A 31 1.86 -11.47 11.40
CA GLU A 31 1.52 -12.55 10.49
C GLU A 31 2.50 -12.57 9.31
N ILE A 32 3.51 -13.44 9.41
CA ILE A 32 4.50 -13.67 8.36
C ILE A 32 4.17 -14.99 7.68
N ALA A 33 4.18 -15.01 6.35
CA ALA A 33 3.95 -16.24 5.60
C ALA A 33 5.00 -17.32 5.94
N ALA A 34 4.56 -18.57 6.07
CA ALA A 34 5.39 -19.67 6.58
C ALA A 34 6.70 -19.87 5.77
N HIS A 35 6.66 -19.62 4.46
CA HIS A 35 7.83 -19.74 3.57
C HIS A 35 8.95 -18.72 3.87
N VAL A 36 8.61 -17.59 4.51
CA VAL A 36 9.61 -16.58 4.89
C VAL A 36 10.35 -17.00 6.16
N LEU A 37 9.66 -17.70 7.06
CA LEU A 37 10.20 -18.16 8.35
C LEU A 37 10.99 -19.47 8.25
N GLU A 38 10.89 -20.18 7.14
CA GLU A 38 11.53 -21.49 6.97
C GLU A 38 13.07 -21.39 7.05
N GLY A 39 13.65 -22.06 8.04
CA GLY A 39 15.10 -22.08 8.27
C GLY A 39 15.66 -20.83 8.94
N VAL A 40 14.82 -19.88 9.39
CA VAL A 40 15.26 -18.70 10.17
C VAL A 40 15.35 -19.08 11.65
N ASN A 41 16.40 -18.62 12.34
CA ASN A 41 16.49 -18.77 13.79
C ASN A 41 15.56 -17.76 14.47
N LEU A 42 14.47 -18.24 15.07
CA LEU A 42 13.47 -17.41 15.76
C LEU A 42 13.87 -16.99 17.18
N CYS A 43 15.06 -17.40 17.64
CA CYS A 43 15.58 -17.15 18.98
C CYS A 43 14.82 -17.87 20.11
N ASP A 44 14.01 -18.89 19.80
CA ASP A 44 13.16 -19.59 20.76
C ASP A 44 13.93 -20.20 21.94
N GLY A 45 15.10 -20.80 21.68
CA GLY A 45 15.94 -21.37 22.73
C GLY A 45 16.49 -20.30 23.68
N ILE A 46 16.95 -19.17 23.12
CA ILE A 46 17.49 -18.05 23.90
C ILE A 46 16.37 -17.37 24.68
N LEU A 47 15.20 -17.21 24.06
CA LEU A 47 14.01 -16.65 24.71
C LEU A 47 13.55 -17.51 25.89
N ARG A 48 13.55 -18.85 25.74
CA ARG A 48 13.25 -19.76 26.86
C ARG A 48 14.24 -19.60 28.02
N ASN A 49 15.53 -19.50 27.72
CA ASN A 49 16.57 -19.29 28.75
C ASN A 49 16.38 -17.95 29.46
N LEU A 50 16.09 -16.89 28.71
CA LEU A 50 15.78 -15.57 29.27
C LEU A 50 14.56 -15.61 30.19
N PHE A 51 13.47 -16.27 29.77
CA PHE A 51 12.29 -16.44 30.63
C PHE A 51 12.59 -17.23 31.90
N LEU A 52 13.38 -18.30 31.81
CA LEU A 52 13.80 -19.08 32.98
C LEU A 52 14.64 -18.23 33.93
N CYS A 53 15.56 -17.42 33.42
CA CYS A 53 16.36 -16.51 34.24
C CYS A 53 15.47 -15.49 34.97
N LEU A 54 14.52 -14.88 34.25
CA LEU A 54 13.58 -13.91 34.81
C LEU A 54 12.59 -14.53 35.82
N GLN A 55 12.25 -15.81 35.68
CA GLN A 55 11.43 -16.54 36.64
C GLN A 55 12.17 -16.84 37.95
N ILE A 56 13.49 -17.03 37.88
CA ILE A 56 14.32 -17.36 39.05
C ILE A 56 14.79 -16.07 39.75
N ASN A 57 15.10 -15.03 38.97
CA ASN A 57 15.63 -13.77 39.45
C ASN A 57 14.68 -12.65 39.02
N ASP A 58 13.90 -12.14 39.97
CA ASP A 58 12.74 -11.28 39.72
C ASP A 58 13.00 -9.94 38.99
N ILE A 59 14.24 -9.54 38.64
CA ILE A 59 14.58 -8.39 37.76
C ILE A 59 16.12 -8.26 37.58
N GLU A 60 16.54 -7.52 36.55
CA GLU A 60 17.91 -7.04 36.28
C GLU A 60 18.63 -6.55 37.56
N PRO A 61 19.88 -6.98 37.85
CA PRO A 61 21.01 -7.18 36.91
C PRO A 61 21.37 -8.63 36.57
N PHE A 62 20.65 -9.64 37.06
CA PHE A 62 21.12 -11.03 36.98
C PHE A 62 21.05 -11.66 35.58
N CYS A 63 20.09 -11.24 34.75
CA CYS A 63 19.83 -11.84 33.43
C CYS A 63 20.43 -11.06 32.25
N GLN A 64 21.44 -10.22 32.49
CA GLN A 64 22.00 -9.34 31.45
C GLN A 64 22.63 -10.10 30.29
N GLU A 65 23.17 -11.29 30.54
CA GLU A 65 23.77 -12.13 29.50
C GLU A 65 22.69 -12.69 28.56
N GLU A 66 21.61 -13.24 29.09
CA GLU A 66 20.48 -13.76 28.31
C GLU A 66 19.78 -12.64 27.53
N ILE A 67 19.67 -11.44 28.13
CA ILE A 67 19.12 -10.26 27.46
C ILE A 67 20.02 -9.85 26.28
N ALA A 68 21.34 -9.80 26.47
CA ALA A 68 22.29 -9.45 25.42
C ALA A 68 22.26 -10.46 24.27
N LEU A 69 22.27 -11.76 24.59
CA LEU A 69 22.17 -12.84 23.61
C LEU A 69 20.85 -12.79 22.83
N TYR A 70 19.74 -12.52 23.53
CA TYR A 70 18.44 -12.41 22.87
C TYR A 70 18.39 -11.21 21.92
N ARG A 71 18.91 -10.04 22.34
CA ARG A 71 19.00 -8.84 21.50
C ARG A 71 19.81 -9.11 20.23
N GLU A 72 20.99 -9.70 20.36
CA GLU A 72 21.84 -10.02 19.20
C GLU A 72 21.12 -10.97 18.23
N CYS A 73 20.47 -12.01 18.76
CA CYS A 73 19.71 -12.94 17.94
C CYS A 73 18.53 -12.25 17.23
N ALA A 74 17.76 -11.44 17.97
CA ALA A 74 16.62 -10.71 17.42
C ALA A 74 17.04 -9.75 16.30
N GLU A 75 18.15 -9.04 16.46
CA GLU A 75 18.68 -8.17 15.41
C GLU A 75 19.08 -8.93 14.14
N LYS A 76 19.72 -10.10 14.28
CA LYS A 76 20.09 -10.95 13.14
C LYS A 76 18.85 -11.49 12.43
N ARG A 77 17.89 -12.00 13.20
CA ARG A 77 16.61 -12.51 12.69
C ARG A 77 15.85 -11.41 11.94
N ASP A 78 15.77 -10.21 12.52
CA ASP A 78 15.00 -9.11 11.93
C ASP A 78 15.63 -8.61 10.61
N LYS A 79 16.97 -8.60 10.52
CA LYS A 79 17.68 -8.31 9.27
C LYS A 79 17.37 -9.36 8.19
N GLU A 80 17.43 -10.64 8.55
CA GLU A 80 17.16 -11.73 7.61
C GLU A 80 15.70 -11.73 7.14
N LEU A 81 14.74 -11.60 8.07
CA LEU A 81 13.32 -11.55 7.74
C LEU A 81 12.97 -10.37 6.83
N ARG A 82 13.57 -9.20 7.08
CA ARG A 82 13.36 -8.03 6.23
C ARG A 82 13.83 -8.28 4.80
N GLN A 83 15.01 -8.87 4.63
CA GLN A 83 15.54 -9.19 3.31
C GLN A 83 14.66 -10.23 2.59
N ARG A 84 14.26 -11.29 3.29
CA ARG A 84 13.40 -12.33 2.72
C ARG A 84 11.99 -11.83 2.36
N LEU A 85 11.44 -10.91 3.15
CA LEU A 85 10.17 -10.25 2.82
C LEU A 85 10.30 -9.44 1.54
N GLN A 86 11.34 -8.61 1.43
CA GLN A 86 11.59 -7.84 0.21
C GLN A 86 11.81 -8.74 -1.00
N ASP A 87 12.55 -9.83 -0.86
CA ASP A 87 12.76 -10.80 -1.95
C ASP A 87 11.47 -11.50 -2.34
N SER A 88 10.62 -11.85 -1.36
CA SER A 88 9.31 -12.46 -1.61
C SER A 88 8.39 -11.47 -2.33
N GLU A 89 8.32 -10.22 -1.88
CA GLU A 89 7.56 -9.16 -2.53
C GLU A 89 8.07 -8.88 -3.94
N TYR A 90 9.39 -8.84 -4.14
CA TYR A 90 10.00 -8.67 -5.46
C TYR A 90 9.66 -9.83 -6.39
N LYS A 91 9.75 -11.09 -5.92
CA LYS A 91 9.35 -12.28 -6.68
C LYS A 91 7.85 -12.30 -6.99
N LEU A 92 7.01 -11.92 -6.03
CA LEU A 92 5.57 -11.79 -6.24
C LEU A 92 5.26 -10.64 -7.21
N GLY A 93 6.01 -9.54 -7.15
CA GLY A 93 5.92 -8.42 -8.09
C GLY A 93 6.34 -8.79 -9.51
N LEU A 94 7.39 -9.61 -9.66
CA LEU A 94 7.82 -10.19 -10.94
C LEU A 94 6.86 -11.25 -11.47
N SER A 95 6.08 -11.89 -10.59
CA SER A 95 5.10 -12.90 -10.98
C SER A 95 3.91 -12.32 -11.77
N MET A 96 3.80 -10.99 -11.87
CA MET A 96 3.04 -10.33 -12.93
C MET A 96 4.01 -9.86 -14.03
N PRO A 97 4.15 -10.62 -15.14
CA PRO A 97 5.09 -10.26 -16.19
C PRO A 97 4.66 -8.91 -16.77
N LEU A 98 5.55 -7.92 -16.68
CA LEU A 98 5.25 -6.53 -17.02
C LEU A 98 4.74 -6.41 -18.47
N ASP A 99 5.26 -7.24 -19.37
CA ASP A 99 4.83 -7.29 -20.78
C ASP A 99 3.41 -7.85 -20.92
N LEU A 100 3.07 -8.94 -20.22
CA LEU A 100 1.70 -9.49 -20.19
C LEU A 100 0.70 -8.52 -19.51
N ALA A 101 1.16 -7.77 -18.51
CA ALA A 101 0.35 -6.73 -17.86
C ALA A 101 0.08 -5.55 -18.82
N LYS A 102 1.09 -5.15 -19.60
CA LYS A 102 0.96 -4.11 -20.63
C LYS A 102 0.04 -4.56 -21.77
N GLU A 103 0.18 -5.79 -22.26
CA GLU A 103 -0.71 -6.34 -23.28
C GLU A 103 -2.17 -6.40 -22.81
N ARG A 104 -2.41 -6.84 -21.56
CA ARG A 104 -3.75 -6.80 -20.98
C ARG A 104 -4.27 -5.38 -20.81
N ALA A 105 -3.42 -4.43 -20.43
CA ALA A 105 -3.80 -3.03 -20.30
C ALA A 105 -4.22 -2.43 -21.64
N THR A 106 -3.44 -2.62 -22.71
CA THR A 106 -3.78 -2.12 -24.04
C THR A 106 -5.03 -2.80 -24.61
N GLN A 107 -5.22 -4.11 -24.36
CA GLN A 107 -6.44 -4.81 -24.74
C GLN A 107 -7.66 -4.22 -24.04
N LEU A 108 -7.60 -4.03 -22.72
CA LEU A 108 -8.69 -3.43 -21.93
C LEU A 108 -8.99 -1.99 -22.36
N GLU A 109 -7.97 -1.19 -22.66
CA GLU A 109 -8.15 0.17 -23.21
C GLU A 109 -8.87 0.17 -24.56
N SER A 110 -8.55 -0.80 -25.43
CA SER A 110 -9.27 -0.93 -26.70
C SER A 110 -10.74 -1.32 -26.49
N GLU A 111 -11.02 -2.22 -25.54
CA GLU A 111 -12.39 -2.63 -25.20
C GLU A 111 -13.18 -1.47 -24.58
N THR A 112 -12.60 -0.73 -23.64
CA THR A 112 -13.26 0.43 -23.02
C THR A 112 -13.61 1.49 -24.05
N THR A 113 -12.68 1.86 -24.94
CA THR A 113 -12.97 2.85 -26.00
C THR A 113 -14.06 2.38 -26.97
N THR A 114 -14.14 1.07 -27.28
CA THR A 114 -15.24 0.55 -28.11
C THR A 114 -16.58 0.59 -27.38
N LEU A 115 -16.61 0.24 -26.09
CA LEU A 115 -17.81 0.31 -25.26
C LEU A 115 -18.29 1.74 -25.08
N GLU A 116 -17.37 2.69 -24.90
CA GLU A 116 -17.67 4.12 -24.85
C GLU A 116 -18.29 4.62 -26.15
N ARG A 117 -17.73 4.25 -27.32
CA ARG A 117 -18.33 4.60 -28.62
C ARG A 117 -19.75 4.03 -28.75
N LYS A 118 -19.96 2.75 -28.44
CA LYS A 118 -21.29 2.12 -28.47
C LYS A 118 -22.27 2.81 -27.53
N ARG A 119 -21.82 3.21 -26.33
CA ARG A 119 -22.64 3.98 -25.39
C ARG A 119 -23.02 5.34 -25.97
N MET A 120 -22.09 6.05 -26.58
CA MET A 120 -22.35 7.35 -27.22
C MET A 120 -23.34 7.23 -28.38
N GLU A 121 -23.21 6.21 -29.22
CA GLU A 121 -24.14 5.91 -30.31
C GLU A 121 -25.55 5.57 -29.78
N ALA A 122 -25.64 4.75 -28.74
CA ALA A 122 -26.91 4.41 -28.11
C ALA A 122 -27.59 5.65 -27.49
N LEU A 123 -26.82 6.53 -26.83
CA LEU A 123 -27.31 7.80 -26.31
C LEU A 123 -27.80 8.72 -27.43
N LYS A 124 -27.03 8.85 -28.52
CA LYS A 124 -27.42 9.65 -29.69
C LYS A 124 -28.73 9.15 -30.29
N LYS A 125 -28.87 7.84 -30.52
CA LYS A 125 -30.11 7.22 -31.00
C LYS A 125 -31.27 7.46 -30.04
N GLY A 126 -31.03 7.38 -28.73
CA GLY A 126 -32.02 7.71 -27.70
C GLY A 126 -32.50 9.16 -27.77
N LEU A 127 -31.59 10.11 -28.01
CA LEU A 127 -31.93 11.54 -28.18
C LEU A 127 -32.67 11.80 -29.49
N GLU A 128 -32.26 11.17 -30.59
CA GLU A 128 -32.94 11.25 -31.88
C GLU A 128 -34.36 10.69 -31.80
N ASN A 129 -34.56 9.55 -31.13
CA ASN A 129 -35.88 8.98 -30.90
C ASN A 129 -36.79 9.90 -30.05
N ARG A 130 -36.24 10.64 -29.07
CA ARG A 130 -37.02 11.65 -28.32
C ARG A 130 -37.42 12.81 -29.22
N LYS A 131 -36.47 13.37 -29.98
CA LYS A 131 -36.74 14.46 -30.93
C LYS A 131 -37.72 14.05 -32.04
N SER A 132 -37.67 12.79 -32.48
CA SER A 132 -38.60 12.18 -33.43
C SER A 132 -39.99 11.87 -32.84
N ASN A 133 -40.12 11.82 -31.51
CA ASN A 133 -41.41 11.72 -30.84
C ASN A 133 -41.99 13.09 -30.53
N ASP A 134 -41.15 14.10 -30.28
CA ASP A 134 -41.55 15.49 -30.05
C ASP A 134 -42.09 16.15 -31.32
N ASN A 135 -41.49 15.87 -32.50
CA ASN A 135 -42.01 16.36 -33.79
C ASN A 135 -43.22 15.55 -34.31
N VAL A 136 -43.32 14.25 -34.00
CA VAL A 136 -44.54 13.44 -34.25
C VAL A 136 -45.68 13.88 -33.31
N SER A 137 -45.40 14.18 -32.05
CA SER A 137 -46.40 14.74 -31.11
C SER A 137 -46.75 16.21 -31.39
N ALA A 138 -45.87 16.99 -32.02
CA ALA A 138 -46.21 18.31 -32.55
C ALA A 138 -47.04 18.24 -33.84
N SER A 139 -46.98 17.12 -34.60
CA SER A 139 -47.78 16.89 -35.81
C SER A 139 -49.15 16.26 -35.50
N ILE A 140 -49.27 15.49 -34.42
CA ILE A 140 -50.55 14.97 -33.92
C ILE A 140 -51.14 16.00 -32.95
N LYS A 141 -52.08 16.85 -33.44
CA LYS A 141 -52.95 17.66 -32.58
C LYS A 141 -53.49 16.83 -31.41
N ALA A 142 -53.44 17.43 -30.23
CA ALA A 142 -53.78 16.86 -28.92
C ALA A 142 -55.00 15.92 -28.91
N PRO A 143 -54.93 14.84 -28.11
CA PRO A 143 -56.10 14.35 -27.42
C PRO A 143 -55.87 14.24 -25.90
N ALA A 144 -56.72 14.94 -25.17
CA ALA A 144 -57.21 14.72 -23.81
C ALA A 144 -56.24 14.16 -22.75
N THR A 145 -55.93 15.03 -21.78
CA THR A 145 -55.44 14.72 -20.44
C THR A 145 -56.23 13.58 -19.78
N LYS A 146 -55.66 12.37 -19.74
CA LYS A 146 -56.12 11.32 -18.82
C LYS A 146 -55.31 11.43 -17.53
N ARG A 147 -55.95 11.96 -16.48
CA ARG A 147 -55.50 11.91 -15.08
C ARG A 147 -55.45 10.45 -14.64
N TRP A 148 -54.26 9.99 -14.25
CA TRP A 148 -54.09 8.71 -13.59
C TRP A 148 -54.39 8.92 -12.10
N PHE A 149 -55.44 8.27 -11.61
CA PHE A 149 -55.67 8.10 -10.18
C PHE A 149 -54.87 6.88 -9.74
N PHE A 150 -53.94 7.07 -8.81
CA PHE A 150 -53.31 5.99 -8.06
C PHE A 150 -53.92 6.00 -6.65
N TRP A 151 -54.46 4.85 -6.26
CA TRP A 151 -54.87 4.50 -4.90
C TRP A 151 -53.70 3.80 -4.23
#